data_AF-A0A848UPA7-F1
#
_entry.id   AF-A0A848UPA7-F1
#
_cell.length_a   1.000
_cell.length_b   1.000
_cell.length_c   1.000
_cell.angle_alpha   90.00
_cell.angle_beta   90.00
_cell.angle_gamma   90.00
#
_symmetry.space_group_name_H-M   'P 1'
#
loop_
_entity.id
_entity.type
_entity.pdbx_description
1 polymer ?
#
loop_
_entity_poly.entity_id
_entity_poly.type
_entity_poly.pdbx_seq_one_letter_code
_entity_poly.pdbx_strand_id
1 'polypeptide(L)'
;MKKLLKFIPTLAIAILLSSCSSVRVAADYDKEAEFDQYKTFAFFKPGIDKAEISDLDKRRILRAIEAELMAKGMTKSENPDLLVSIFTKSNQRVDVYNNAWGAGAWGWG
;
A
#
# COMPACT_ATOMS: atom_id res chain seq x y z
N MET A 1 -39.17 2.76 -25.21
CA MET A 1 -38.67 3.63 -24.13
C MET A 1 -38.82 3.04 -22.71
N LYS A 2 -39.95 2.42 -22.32
CA LYS A 2 -40.13 1.86 -20.95
C LYS A 2 -39.17 0.74 -20.53
N LYS A 3 -38.62 -0.03 -21.49
CA LYS A 3 -37.61 -1.08 -21.19
C LYS A 3 -36.27 -0.50 -20.74
N LEU A 4 -35.90 0.70 -21.22
CA LEU A 4 -34.64 1.36 -20.87
C LEU A 4 -34.63 1.83 -19.41
N LEU A 5 -35.78 2.34 -18.93
CA LEU A 5 -35.97 2.74 -17.53
C LEU A 5 -35.81 1.58 -16.52
N LYS A 6 -36.06 0.33 -16.95
CA LYS A 6 -35.88 -0.85 -16.08
C LYS A 6 -34.41 -1.22 -15.86
N PHE A 7 -33.50 -0.80 -16.74
CA PHE A 7 -32.07 -1.10 -16.63
C PHE A 7 -31.28 -0.04 -15.85
N ILE A 8 -31.89 1.12 -15.58
CA ILE A 8 -31.29 2.21 -14.78
C ILE A 8 -30.84 1.75 -13.38
N PRO A 9 -31.65 1.04 -12.57
CA PRO A 9 -31.22 0.62 -11.24
C PRO A 9 -30.05 -0.38 -11.29
N THR A 10 -30.05 -1.30 -12.25
CA THR A 10 -28.94 -2.26 -12.43
C THR A 10 -27.65 -1.55 -12.84
N LEU A 11 -27.74 -0.56 -13.73
CA LEU A 11 -26.59 0.24 -14.14
C LEU A 11 -26.06 1.11 -12.99
N ALA A 12 -26.94 1.69 -12.17
CA ALA A 12 -26.55 2.46 -10.99
C ALA A 12 -25.79 1.59 -9.97
N ILE A 13 -26.25 0.36 -9.73
CA ILE A 13 -25.54 -0.59 -8.85
C ILE A 13 -24.18 -0.97 -9.45
N ALA A 14 -24.09 -1.20 -10.77
CA ALA A 14 -22.83 -1.51 -11.43
C ALA A 14 -21.81 -0.36 -11.33
N ILE A 15 -22.26 0.89 -11.42
CA ILE A 15 -21.41 2.08 -11.25
C ILE A 15 -20.95 2.23 -9.79
N LEU A 16 -21.81 1.94 -8.81
CA LEU A 16 -21.43 1.98 -7.40
C LEU A 16 -20.38 0.92 -7.04
N LEU A 17 -20.40 -0.23 -7.72
CA LEU A 17 -19.42 -1.30 -7.52
C LEU A 17 -18.06 -1.04 -8.20
N SER A 18 -17.97 -0.10 -9.14
CA SER A 18 -16.72 0.19 -9.86
C SER A 18 -15.76 1.13 -9.12
N SER A 19 -16.15 1.67 -7.97
CA SER A 19 -15.33 2.64 -7.21
C SER A 19 -14.21 2.04 -6.38
N CYS A 20 -14.05 0.72 -6.34
CA CYS A 20 -12.96 0.09 -5.60
C CYS A 20 -11.60 0.32 -6.28
N SER A 21 -10.82 1.30 -5.80
CA SER A 21 -9.42 1.44 -6.17
C SER A 21 -8.54 0.55 -5.29
N SER A 22 -7.90 -0.46 -5.87
CA SER A 22 -6.94 -1.29 -5.16
C SER A 22 -5.56 -0.63 -5.08
N VAL A 23 -4.76 -1.08 -4.12
CA VAL A 23 -3.31 -0.75 -4.07
C VAL A 23 -2.60 -1.49 -5.20
N ARG A 24 -1.62 -0.86 -5.84
CA ARG A 24 -0.74 -1.50 -6.83
C ARG A 24 0.39 -2.20 -6.09
N VAL A 25 0.55 -3.50 -6.32
CA VAL A 25 1.59 -4.34 -5.71
C VAL A 25 2.37 -5.01 -6.84
N ALA A 26 3.70 -4.97 -6.76
CA ALA A 26 4.61 -5.74 -7.61
C ALA A 26 5.44 -6.64 -6.71
N ALA A 27 5.60 -7.91 -7.08
CA ALA A 27 6.37 -8.90 -6.34
C ALA A 27 7.29 -9.64 -7.29
N ASP A 28 8.51 -9.90 -6.85
CA ASP A 28 9.53 -10.66 -7.55
C ASP A 28 10.22 -11.60 -6.56
N TYR A 29 10.66 -12.77 -7.04
CA TYR A 29 11.25 -13.82 -6.22
C TYR A 29 12.16 -14.74 -7.06
N ASP A 30 13.07 -15.43 -6.38
CA ASP A 30 13.92 -16.42 -7.01
C ASP A 30 13.15 -17.73 -7.27
N LYS A 31 13.12 -18.17 -8.54
CA LYS A 31 12.40 -19.38 -8.96
C LYS A 31 13.16 -20.67 -8.66
N GLU A 32 14.47 -20.59 -8.44
CA GLU A 32 15.31 -21.74 -8.12
C GLU A 32 15.35 -22.02 -6.61
N ALA A 33 14.93 -21.05 -5.79
CA ALA A 33 14.88 -21.19 -4.34
C ALA A 33 13.65 -22.01 -3.90
N GLU A 34 13.88 -23.08 -3.15
CA GLU A 34 12.81 -23.86 -2.52
C GLU A 34 12.37 -23.19 -1.21
N PHE A 35 11.34 -22.35 -1.23
CA PHE A 35 10.89 -21.62 -0.04
C PHE A 35 10.32 -22.51 1.07
N ASP A 36 9.87 -23.73 0.75
CA ASP A 36 9.31 -24.66 1.72
C ASP A 36 10.32 -25.13 2.77
N GLN A 37 11.62 -25.00 2.50
CA GLN A 37 12.67 -25.36 3.44
C GLN A 37 12.82 -24.36 4.60
N TYR A 38 12.35 -23.12 4.43
CA TYR A 38 12.46 -22.07 5.44
C TYR A 38 11.24 -22.08 6.36
N LYS A 39 11.46 -22.30 7.67
CA LYS A 39 10.37 -22.41 8.65
C LYS A 39 10.35 -21.27 9.64
N THR A 40 11.49 -20.61 9.83
CA THR A 40 11.65 -19.56 10.83
C THR A 40 12.04 -18.23 10.22
N PHE A 41 11.55 -17.15 10.82
CA PHE A 41 11.89 -15.79 10.40
C PHE A 41 12.21 -14.88 11.59
N ALA A 42 12.96 -13.82 11.32
CA ALA A 42 13.05 -12.67 12.22
C ALA A 42 13.11 -11.37 11.44
N PHE A 43 12.82 -10.28 12.15
CA PHE A 43 12.89 -8.94 11.60
C PHE A 43 14.32 -8.40 11.67
N PHE A 44 14.83 -7.91 10.54
CA PHE A 44 16.14 -7.28 10.47
C PHE A 44 16.08 -5.84 11.00
N LYS A 45 16.35 -5.67 12.30
CA LYS A 45 16.28 -4.37 13.01
C LYS A 45 16.99 -3.23 12.27
N PRO A 46 18.25 -3.37 11.79
CA PRO A 46 18.94 -2.25 11.14
C PRO A 46 18.28 -1.77 9.85
N GLY A 47 17.50 -2.63 9.18
CA GLY A 47 16.73 -2.25 7.99
C GLY A 47 15.45 -1.49 8.35
N ILE A 48 14.75 -1.97 9.37
CA ILE A 48 13.48 -1.37 9.85
C ILE A 48 13.71 0.01 10.46
N ASP A 49 14.83 0.20 11.16
CA ASP A 49 15.13 1.48 11.83
C ASP A 49 15.45 2.60 10.83
N LYS A 50 15.87 2.26 9.60
CA LYS A 50 16.09 3.20 8.51
C LYS A 50 14.80 3.66 7.82
N ALA A 51 13.67 3.02 8.10
CA ALA A 51 12.38 3.41 7.54
C ALA A 51 11.89 4.71 8.19
N GLU A 52 11.93 5.81 7.44
CA GLU A 52 11.43 7.14 7.85
C GLU A 52 9.88 7.18 7.85
N ILE A 53 9.28 6.46 8.80
CA ILE A 53 7.82 6.40 9.01
C ILE A 53 7.49 6.57 10.49
N SER A 54 6.21 6.86 10.77
CA SER A 54 5.72 6.95 12.15
C SER A 54 5.88 5.62 12.89
N ASP A 55 6.14 5.67 14.20
CA ASP A 55 6.24 4.45 15.02
C ASP A 55 4.94 3.64 15.04
N LEU A 56 3.79 4.30 14.87
CA LEU A 56 2.50 3.65 14.77
C LEU A 56 2.43 2.79 13.50
N ASP A 57 2.83 3.36 12.36
CA ASP A 57 2.82 2.66 11.07
C ASP A 57 3.86 1.56 11.04
N LYS A 58 5.05 1.82 11.61
CA LYS A 58 6.09 0.80 11.79
C LYS A 58 5.53 -0.41 12.53
N ARG A 59 4.86 -0.23 13.68
CA ARG A 59 4.23 -1.33 14.43
C ARG A 59 3.12 -2.03 13.63
N ARG A 60 2.32 -1.30 12.86
CA ARG A 60 1.24 -1.89 12.04
C ARG A 60 1.79 -2.75 10.91
N ILE A 61 2.79 -2.26 10.18
CA ILE A 61 3.43 -2.99 9.08
C ILE A 61 4.09 -4.26 9.61
N LEU A 62 4.87 -4.17 10.69
CA LEU A 62 5.53 -5.35 11.26
C LEU A 62 4.53 -6.41 11.74
N ARG A 63 3.43 -5.99 12.38
CA ARG A 63 2.35 -6.91 12.79
C ARG A 63 1.66 -7.56 11.60
N ALA A 64 1.41 -6.80 10.52
CA ALA A 64 0.78 -7.34 9.33
C ALA A 64 1.69 -8.39 8.66
N ILE A 65 2.98 -8.09 8.49
CA ILE A 65 3.95 -9.04 7.94
C ILE A 65 4.03 -10.30 8.81
N GLU A 66 4.12 -10.13 10.13
CA GLU A 66 4.13 -11.25 11.06
C GLU A 66 2.88 -12.13 10.92
N ALA A 67 1.69 -11.53 10.87
CA ALA A 67 0.43 -12.26 10.71
C ALA A 67 0.41 -13.06 9.40
N GLU A 68 0.86 -12.47 8.29
CA GLU A 68 0.90 -13.15 6.98
C GLU A 68 1.93 -14.29 6.95
N LEU A 69 3.11 -14.11 7.56
CA LEU A 69 4.12 -15.18 7.63
C LEU A 69 3.68 -16.33 8.54
N MET A 70 3.02 -16.03 9.67
CA MET A 70 2.43 -17.05 10.53
C MET A 70 1.27 -17.77 9.83
N ALA A 71 0.45 -17.06 9.05
CA ALA A 71 -0.60 -17.67 8.23
C ALA A 71 -0.04 -18.61 7.16
N LYS A 72 1.20 -18.36 6.69
CA LYS A 72 1.96 -19.25 5.81
C LYS A 72 2.67 -20.39 6.54
N GLY A 73 2.49 -20.52 7.86
CA GLY A 73 3.06 -21.60 8.67
C GLY A 73 4.49 -21.36 9.18
N MET A 74 5.01 -20.14 9.07
CA MET A 74 6.32 -19.78 9.63
C MET A 74 6.23 -19.37 11.10
N THR A 75 7.34 -19.47 11.83
CA THR A 75 7.44 -19.05 13.24
C THR A 75 8.59 -18.08 13.48
N LYS A 76 8.51 -17.29 14.55
CA LYS A 76 9.62 -16.43 14.95
C LYS A 76 10.71 -17.24 15.64
N SER A 77 11.98 -16.94 15.33
CA SER A 77 13.14 -17.55 15.98
C SER A 77 14.21 -16.49 16.25
N GLU A 78 15.00 -16.68 17.31
CA GLU A 78 16.21 -15.89 17.56
C GLU A 78 17.36 -16.28 16.61
N ASN A 79 17.33 -17.52 16.10
CA ASN A 79 18.21 -18.00 15.03
C ASN A 79 17.35 -18.37 13.81
N PRO A 80 16.98 -17.39 12.97
CA PRO A 80 16.02 -17.58 11.89
C PRO A 80 16.66 -18.10 10.59
N ASP A 81 15.86 -18.78 9.77
CA ASP A 81 16.25 -19.15 8.40
C ASP A 81 16.16 -17.94 7.46
N LEU A 82 15.21 -17.03 7.73
CA LEU A 82 14.97 -15.84 6.91
C LEU A 82 14.96 -14.55 7.74
N LEU A 83 15.57 -13.50 7.19
CA LEU A 83 15.53 -12.15 7.73
C LEU A 83 14.67 -11.25 6.85
N VAL A 84 13.68 -10.60 7.46
CA VAL A 84 12.76 -9.69 6.76
C VAL A 84 13.11 -8.25 7.05
N SER A 85 13.35 -7.47 6.01
CA SER A 85 13.59 -6.03 6.06
C SER A 85 12.52 -5.29 5.28
N ILE A 86 12.21 -4.05 5.70
CA ILE A 86 11.29 -3.16 5.01
C ILE A 86 12.01 -1.86 4.65
N PHE A 87 11.61 -1.27 3.52
CA PHE A 87 12.04 0.06 3.10
C PHE A 87 10.83 0.87 2.72
N THR A 88 10.82 2.14 3.11
CA THR A 88 9.71 3.04 2.85
C THR A 88 10.23 4.32 2.23
N LYS A 89 9.47 4.87 1.29
CA LYS A 89 9.74 6.18 0.70
C LYS A 89 8.52 7.06 0.93
N SER A 90 8.71 8.17 1.62
CA SER A 90 7.69 9.21 1.76
C SER A 90 8.04 10.36 0.81
N ASN A 91 7.05 10.86 0.08
CA ASN A 91 7.21 12.04 -0.77
C ASN A 91 6.18 13.08 -0.32
N GLN A 92 6.63 14.29 0.01
CA GLN A 92 5.73 15.40 0.26
C GLN A 92 5.23 15.96 -1.07
N ARG A 93 3.92 15.87 -1.31
CA ARG A 93 3.28 16.57 -2.42
C ARG A 93 2.96 18.00 -1.98
N VAL A 94 3.62 18.98 -2.58
CA VAL A 94 3.31 20.39 -2.37
C VAL A 94 2.37 20.80 -3.51
N ASP A 95 1.09 20.95 -3.20
CA ASP A 95 0.14 21.51 -4.15
C ASP A 95 0.21 23.05 -4.06
N VAL A 96 0.83 23.67 -5.06
CA VAL A 96 0.89 25.14 -5.17
C VAL A 96 -0.39 25.61 -5.87
N TYR A 97 -1.30 26.19 -5.10
CA TYR A 97 -2.48 26.84 -5.65
C TYR A 97 -2.12 28.25 -6.13
N ASN A 98 -1.74 28.38 -7.40
CA ASN A 98 -1.54 29.69 -8.03
C ASN A 98 -2.90 30.27 -8.44
N ASN A 99 -3.51 31.06 -7.56
CA ASN A 99 -4.71 31.84 -7.89
C ASN A 99 -4.32 33.08 -8.71
N ALA A 100 -3.92 32.89 -9.97
CA ALA A 100 -3.68 33.98 -10.90
C ALA A 100 -4.97 34.70 -11.35
N TRP A 101 -6.13 34.37 -10.75
CA TRP A 101 -7.45 34.95 -11.04
C TRP A 101 -7.97 35.83 -9.88
N GLY A 102 -7.08 36.44 -9.09
CA GLY A 102 -7.45 37.37 -8.02
C GLY A 102 -6.78 38.75 -8.17
N ALA A 103 -7.61 39.79 -8.33
CA ALA A 103 -7.30 41.23 -8.17
C ALA A 103 -6.11 41.82 -8.98
N GLY A 104 -5.91 41.38 -10.23
CA GLY A 104 -4.91 42.01 -11.11
C GLY A 104 -4.94 41.61 -12.59
N ALA A 105 -5.75 40.63 -12.99
CA ALA A 105 -5.79 40.12 -14.37
C ALA A 105 -6.40 41.10 -15.39
N TRP A 106 -7.07 42.17 -14.94
CA TRP A 106 -7.66 43.22 -15.79
C TRP A 106 -7.35 44.60 -15.21
N GLY A 107 -6.06 44.96 -15.15
CA GLY A 107 -5.66 46.34 -14.88
C GLY A 107 -5.73 47.16 -16.16
N TRP A 108 -6.75 48.01 -16.29
CA TRP A 108 -6.65 49.19 -17.15
C TRP A 108 -5.97 50.27 -16.31
N GLY A 109 -4.66 50.38 -16.50
CA GLY A 109 -3.80 51.46 -16.02
C GLY A 109 -2.73 51.67 -17.08
#